data_AF-A0A3E1Y1W5-F1
#
_entry.id   AF-A0A3E1Y1W5-F1
#
_cell.length_a   1.000
_cell.length_b   1.000
_cell.length_c   1.000
_cell.angle_alpha   90.00
_cell.angle_beta   90.00
_cell.angle_gamma   90.00
#
_symmetry.space_group_name_H-M   'P 1'
#
loop_
_entity.id
_entity.type
_entity.pdbx_description
1 polymer ?
#
loop_
_entity_poly.entity_id
_entity_poly.type
_entity_poly.pdbx_seq_one_letter_code
_entity_poly.pdbx_strand_id
1 'polypeptide(L)'
;MLSFFLFIYNKEYKCLDDGLQDIISQRLNCRSLSYDVERINNGFLYVLPQKNVKIYLSNNPSKDFIQIDDNKMPITRNTNFRDVIYELQDIRKFKYLGKKYYLFSMNPMLGKNGQTVNIIINAATKGNAHIIFNEVNYNDDLATSIGINKGELFLLNQQIDSVHYFGLKGGRFKYDKNRSVKCKYDSTYKVCVPIGYCW
;
A
#
# COMPACT_ATOMS: atom_id res chain seq x y z
N MET A 1 -35.19 12.38 -38.17
CA MET A 1 -34.22 12.99 -37.25
C MET A 1 -34.06 12.07 -36.05
N LEU A 2 -33.00 11.26 -36.01
CA LEU A 2 -32.69 10.41 -34.85
C LEU A 2 -32.12 11.32 -33.75
N SER A 3 -32.87 11.52 -32.68
CA SER A 3 -32.40 12.21 -31.49
C SER A 3 -31.51 11.25 -30.71
N PHE A 4 -30.19 11.44 -30.78
CA PHE A 4 -29.23 10.75 -29.93
C PHE A 4 -29.47 11.17 -28.48
N PHE A 5 -30.05 10.28 -27.67
CA PHE A 5 -30.01 10.40 -26.22
C PHE A 5 -28.55 10.31 -25.75
N LEU A 6 -27.92 11.46 -25.51
CA LEU A 6 -26.78 11.55 -24.62
C LEU A 6 -27.29 11.28 -23.20
N PHE A 7 -27.27 10.01 -22.79
CA PHE A 7 -27.36 9.64 -21.38
C PHE A 7 -26.10 10.18 -20.68
N ILE A 8 -26.18 11.43 -20.22
CA ILE A 8 -25.29 11.95 -19.20
C ILE A 8 -25.71 11.22 -17.92
N TYR A 9 -25.15 10.03 -17.69
CA TYR A 9 -25.18 9.39 -16.38
C TYR A 9 -24.44 10.33 -15.42
N ASN A 10 -25.17 11.22 -14.75
CA ASN A 10 -24.71 11.84 -13.52
C ASN A 10 -24.49 10.71 -12.52
N LYS A 11 -23.30 10.12 -12.53
CA LYS A 11 -22.89 9.17 -11.50
C LYS A 11 -22.96 9.91 -10.18
N GLU A 12 -23.91 9.54 -9.34
CA GLU A 12 -23.97 9.97 -7.97
C GLU A 12 -22.76 9.39 -7.21
N TYR A 13 -22.22 10.17 -6.26
CA TYR A 13 -21.06 9.78 -5.45
C TYR A 13 -21.48 9.67 -3.99
N LYS A 14 -20.94 8.69 -3.27
CA LYS A 14 -21.00 8.58 -1.81
C LYS A 14 -19.62 8.86 -1.22
N CYS A 15 -19.56 9.62 -0.14
CA CYS A 15 -18.32 9.89 0.58
C CYS A 15 -18.08 8.81 1.64
N LEU A 16 -16.82 8.47 1.85
CA LEU A 16 -16.39 7.41 2.76
C LEU A 16 -15.97 8.03 4.10
N ASP A 17 -16.48 7.50 5.20
CA ASP A 17 -16.24 8.00 6.54
C ASP A 17 -14.95 7.39 7.12
N ASP A 18 -14.72 6.08 6.96
CA ASP A 18 -13.49 5.40 7.37
C ASP A 18 -12.51 5.19 6.19
N GLY A 19 -12.62 6.04 5.17
CA GLY A 19 -11.81 5.96 3.95
C GLY A 19 -12.07 4.68 3.15
N LEU A 20 -11.04 4.15 2.48
CA LEU A 20 -11.21 3.00 1.58
C LEU A 20 -11.68 1.71 2.28
N GLN A 21 -11.67 1.65 3.63
CA GLN A 21 -12.17 0.50 4.39
C GLN A 21 -13.70 0.34 4.27
N ASP A 22 -14.43 1.40 3.93
CA ASP A 22 -15.90 1.39 3.78
C ASP A 22 -16.37 0.69 2.52
N ILE A 23 -15.48 0.51 1.55
CA ILE A 23 -15.77 -0.11 0.26
C ILE A 23 -15.15 -1.51 0.16
N ILE A 24 -14.66 -2.05 1.29
CA ILE A 24 -14.11 -3.40 1.40
C ILE A 24 -15.12 -4.30 2.15
N SER A 25 -15.65 -5.30 1.46
CA SER A 25 -16.65 -6.25 1.91
C SER A 25 -16.09 -7.23 2.94
N GLN A 26 -14.88 -7.75 2.72
CA GLN A 26 -14.18 -8.61 3.66
C GLN A 26 -12.85 -8.00 4.04
N ARG A 27 -12.85 -7.31 5.20
CA ARG A 27 -11.64 -6.73 5.79
C ARG A 27 -10.69 -7.83 6.25
N LEU A 28 -9.41 -7.62 6.00
CA LEU A 28 -8.36 -8.47 6.56
C LEU A 28 -8.06 -8.09 8.00
N ASN A 29 -7.90 -9.09 8.86
CA ASN A 29 -7.36 -8.87 10.19
C ASN A 29 -5.85 -8.62 10.09
N CYS A 30 -5.48 -7.34 10.09
CA CYS A 30 -4.12 -6.85 10.13
C CYS A 30 -3.74 -6.50 11.58
N ARG A 31 -2.63 -7.06 12.06
CA ARG A 31 -2.08 -6.73 13.38
C ARG A 31 -0.83 -5.87 13.23
N SER A 32 -0.82 -4.68 13.82
CA SER A 32 0.37 -3.84 13.91
C SER A 32 1.45 -4.50 14.77
N LEU A 33 2.71 -4.23 14.42
CA LEU A 33 3.90 -4.76 15.05
C LEU A 33 4.79 -3.62 15.54
N SER A 34 5.22 -3.72 16.80
CA SER A 34 6.25 -2.85 17.35
C SER A 34 7.62 -3.21 16.77
N TYR A 35 8.49 -2.21 16.71
CA TYR A 35 9.88 -2.32 16.30
C TYR A 35 10.73 -1.35 17.11
N ASP A 36 12.00 -1.70 17.29
CA ASP A 36 13.03 -0.81 17.80
C ASP A 36 13.74 -0.14 16.62
N VAL A 37 14.32 1.04 16.85
CA VAL A 37 15.07 1.77 15.83
C VAL A 37 16.47 2.10 16.32
N GLU A 38 17.46 1.79 15.50
CA GLU A 38 18.85 2.12 15.72
C GLU A 38 19.36 2.99 14.57
N ARG A 39 20.09 4.05 14.90
CA ARG A 39 20.77 4.87 13.89
C ARG A 39 22.12 4.22 13.56
N ILE A 40 22.32 3.87 12.29
CA ILE A 40 23.56 3.27 11.80
C ILE A 40 24.10 4.12 10.66
N ASN A 41 25.27 4.74 10.86
CA ASN A 41 25.86 5.68 9.91
C ASN A 41 24.84 6.76 9.48
N ASN A 42 24.53 6.83 8.18
CA ASN A 42 23.58 7.75 7.57
C ASN A 42 22.21 7.08 7.26
N GLY A 43 21.80 6.10 8.07
CA GLY A 43 20.53 5.40 7.92
C GLY A 43 19.94 4.94 9.25
N PHE A 44 18.79 4.29 9.14
CA PHE A 44 18.01 3.74 10.24
C PHE A 44 17.86 2.24 10.03
N LEU A 45 18.15 1.48 11.08
CA LEU A 45 17.88 0.06 11.17
C LEU A 45 16.69 -0.15 12.11
N TYR A 46 15.59 -0.65 11.56
CA TYR A 46 14.40 -1.04 12.30
C TYR A 46 14.46 -2.54 12.58
N VAL A 47 14.33 -2.92 13.85
CA VAL A 47 14.46 -4.32 14.31
C VAL A 47 13.15 -4.75 14.96
N LEU A 48 12.59 -5.86 14.50
CA LEU A 48 11.38 -6.43 15.10
C LEU A 48 11.79 -7.58 16.03
N PRO A 49 11.60 -7.45 17.36
CA PRO A 49 12.12 -8.39 18.35
C PRO A 49 11.67 -9.84 18.14
N GLN A 50 10.48 -10.03 17.57
CA GLN A 50 9.79 -11.32 17.54
C GLN A 50 10.19 -12.23 16.36
N LYS A 51 10.98 -11.73 15.38
CA LYS A 51 11.01 -12.34 14.04
C LYS A 51 12.29 -12.21 13.22
N ASN A 52 13.41 -11.74 13.77
CA ASN A 52 14.62 -11.45 12.97
C ASN A 52 14.30 -10.59 11.73
N VAL A 53 13.24 -9.78 11.78
CA VAL A 53 12.94 -8.86 10.68
C VAL A 53 13.75 -7.61 10.93
N LYS A 54 14.55 -7.24 9.93
CA LYS A 54 15.36 -6.03 9.94
C LYS A 54 15.01 -5.23 8.69
N ILE A 55 14.75 -3.94 8.86
CA ILE A 55 14.57 -3.03 7.74
C ILE A 55 15.66 -1.98 7.85
N TYR A 56 16.46 -1.82 6.81
CA TYR A 56 17.46 -0.76 6.76
C TYR A 56 17.09 0.22 5.67
N LEU A 57 16.88 1.48 6.07
CA LEU A 57 16.58 2.60 5.19
C LEU A 57 17.70 3.63 5.33
N SER A 58 18.30 4.04 4.22
CA SER A 58 19.41 5.00 4.25
C SER A 58 19.26 6.11 3.23
N ASN A 59 20.20 7.05 3.29
CA ASN A 59 20.38 8.08 2.26
C ASN A 59 21.00 7.54 0.96
N ASN A 60 21.42 6.27 0.92
CA ASN A 60 21.85 5.60 -0.30
C ASN A 60 20.85 4.47 -0.63
N PRO A 61 19.86 4.72 -1.50
CA PRO A 61 18.80 3.75 -1.83
C PRO A 61 19.30 2.37 -2.25
N SER A 62 20.50 2.26 -2.84
CA SER A 62 21.07 0.97 -3.25
C SER A 62 21.40 0.05 -2.08
N LYS A 63 21.50 0.61 -0.86
CA LYS A 63 21.78 -0.14 0.36
C LYS A 63 20.52 -0.53 1.12
N ASP A 64 19.36 -0.04 0.72
CA ASP A 64 18.12 -0.33 1.44
C ASP A 64 17.73 -1.79 1.33
N PHE A 65 17.24 -2.35 2.42
CA PHE A 65 16.78 -3.73 2.43
C PHE A 65 15.71 -4.02 3.46
N ILE A 66 14.93 -5.06 3.19
CA ILE A 66 14.16 -5.78 4.19
C ILE A 66 14.79 -7.17 4.31
N GLN A 67 15.15 -7.55 5.52
CA GLN A 67 15.63 -8.88 5.86
C GLN A 67 14.60 -9.57 6.73
N ILE A 68 14.26 -10.80 6.38
CA ILE A 68 13.41 -11.69 7.19
C ILE A 68 14.20 -12.98 7.38
N ASP A 69 14.51 -13.30 8.63
CA ASP A 69 15.46 -14.37 8.97
C ASP A 69 16.81 -14.12 8.27
N ASP A 70 17.32 -15.07 7.49
CA ASP A 70 18.58 -14.94 6.75
C ASP A 70 18.40 -14.35 5.33
N ASN A 71 17.17 -14.05 4.92
CA ASN A 71 16.87 -13.60 3.56
C ASN A 71 16.80 -12.09 3.47
N LYS A 72 17.79 -11.50 2.81
CA LYS A 72 17.90 -10.07 2.58
C LYS A 72 17.40 -9.70 1.18
N MET A 73 16.40 -8.83 1.11
CA MET A 73 15.80 -8.33 -0.13
C MET A 73 16.12 -6.84 -0.30
N PRO A 74 16.71 -6.43 -1.44
CA PRO A 74 16.89 -5.00 -1.72
C PRO A 74 15.54 -4.33 -1.92
N ILE A 75 15.39 -3.10 -1.42
CA ILE A 75 14.23 -2.27 -1.72
C ILE A 75 14.55 -1.43 -2.96
N THR A 76 13.89 -1.73 -4.08
CA THR A 76 14.03 -0.89 -5.28
C THR A 76 13.21 0.39 -5.11
N ARG A 77 13.87 1.53 -4.87
CA ARG A 77 13.22 2.84 -4.93
C ARG A 77 13.11 3.30 -6.38
N ASN A 78 11.95 3.81 -6.79
CA ASN A 78 11.75 4.36 -8.13
C ASN A 78 12.65 5.60 -8.34
N THR A 79 13.14 5.80 -9.57
CA THR A 79 14.23 6.73 -9.92
C THR A 79 13.98 8.19 -9.59
N ASN A 80 12.71 8.59 -9.43
CA ASN A 80 12.33 9.97 -9.12
C ASN A 80 12.46 10.33 -7.63
N PHE A 81 12.81 9.38 -6.76
CA PHE A 81 12.85 9.55 -5.30
C PHE A 81 14.18 9.13 -4.68
N ARG A 82 15.27 9.13 -5.46
CA ARG A 82 16.60 8.65 -5.00
C ARG A 82 17.16 9.43 -3.82
N ASP A 83 16.78 10.71 -3.65
CA ASP A 83 17.33 11.59 -2.61
C ASP A 83 16.45 11.71 -1.36
N VAL A 84 15.33 10.97 -1.32
CA VAL A 84 14.39 10.99 -0.19
C VAL A 84 14.77 9.89 0.79
N ILE A 85 15.15 10.26 2.00
CA ILE A 85 15.28 9.30 3.10
C ILE A 85 13.87 8.95 3.58
N TYR A 86 13.60 7.66 3.72
CA TYR A 86 12.34 7.15 4.24
C TYR A 86 12.47 6.76 5.71
N GLU A 87 11.43 7.05 6.47
CA GLU A 87 11.19 6.51 7.80
C GLU A 87 10.08 5.47 7.76
N LEU A 88 10.29 4.36 8.46
CA LEU A 88 9.24 3.39 8.68
C LEU A 88 8.21 3.95 9.67
N GLN A 89 6.94 3.95 9.26
CA GLN A 89 5.81 4.48 10.05
C GLN A 89 5.01 3.37 10.72
N ASP A 90 4.72 2.29 9.98
CA ASP A 90 3.92 1.18 10.48
C ASP A 90 4.36 -0.13 9.83
N ILE A 91 4.21 -1.20 10.59
CA ILE A 91 4.32 -2.57 10.09
C ILE A 91 3.08 -3.33 10.52
N ARG A 92 2.37 -3.87 9.54
CA ARG A 92 1.23 -4.76 9.78
C ARG A 92 1.55 -6.17 9.32
N LYS A 93 1.14 -7.17 10.10
CA LYS A 93 1.11 -8.57 9.67
C LYS A 93 -0.32 -9.05 9.43
N PHE A 94 -0.49 -9.90 8.43
CA PHE A 94 -1.76 -10.58 8.16
C PHE A 94 -1.52 -11.98 7.60
N LYS A 95 -2.58 -12.80 7.58
CA LYS A 95 -2.58 -14.13 6.96
C LYS A 95 -3.55 -14.17 5.79
N TYR A 96 -3.14 -14.82 4.71
CA TYR A 96 -4.00 -15.09 3.55
C TYR A 96 -3.62 -16.44 2.95
N LEU A 97 -4.60 -17.32 2.73
CA LEU A 97 -4.39 -18.70 2.24
C LEU A 97 -3.28 -19.46 3.00
N GLY A 98 -3.26 -19.35 4.34
CA GLY A 98 -2.26 -19.98 5.20
C GLY A 98 -0.87 -19.34 5.19
N LYS A 99 -0.60 -18.39 4.28
CA LYS A 99 0.66 -17.66 4.15
C LYS A 99 0.68 -16.43 5.04
N LYS A 100 1.87 -16.07 5.55
CA LYS A 100 2.09 -14.87 6.37
C LYS A 100 2.60 -13.74 5.51
N TYR A 101 2.03 -12.56 5.68
CA TYR A 101 2.42 -11.36 4.96
C TYR A 101 2.78 -10.24 5.93
N TYR A 102 3.68 -9.38 5.48
CA TYR A 102 4.02 -8.12 6.12
C TYR A 102 3.73 -6.98 5.16
N LEU A 103 3.08 -5.94 5.66
CA LEU A 103 2.90 -4.65 5.00
C LEU A 103 3.77 -3.64 5.75
N PHE A 104 4.70 -3.02 5.03
CA PHE A 104 5.57 -1.96 5.52
C PHE A 104 5.12 -0.64 4.90
N SER A 105 4.80 0.34 5.74
CA SER A 105 4.43 1.69 5.32
C SER A 105 5.57 2.63 5.68
N MET A 106 6.14 3.29 4.68
CA MET A 106 7.31 4.14 4.82
C MET A 106 7.00 5.54 4.32
N ASN A 107 7.21 6.56 5.14
CA ASN A 107 7.03 7.95 4.77
C ASN A 107 8.36 8.61 4.44
N PRO A 108 8.38 9.62 3.55
CA PRO A 108 9.53 10.51 3.46
C PRO A 108 9.81 11.17 4.82
N MET A 109 11.08 11.36 5.17
CA MET A 109 11.45 12.16 6.34
C MET A 109 10.92 13.59 6.22
N LEU A 110 10.51 14.16 7.36
CA LEU A 110 10.00 15.53 7.49
C LEU A 110 10.90 16.54 6.76
N GLY A 111 10.28 17.44 5.99
CA GLY A 111 10.97 18.49 5.22
C GLY A 111 11.46 18.06 3.83
N LYS A 112 11.11 16.85 3.36
CA LYS A 112 11.38 16.39 2.00
C LYS A 112 10.07 16.13 1.25
N ASN A 113 9.96 16.66 0.03
CA ASN A 113 8.90 16.28 -0.89
C ASN A 113 9.07 14.80 -1.23
N GLY A 114 8.10 13.98 -0.83
CA GLY A 114 8.10 12.56 -1.10
C GLY A 114 6.70 11.99 -0.89
N GLN A 115 6.58 10.70 -1.09
CA GLN A 115 5.31 10.01 -1.12
C GLN A 115 5.43 8.72 -0.35
N THR A 116 4.42 8.36 0.45
CA THR A 116 4.43 7.13 1.23
C THR A 116 4.62 5.93 0.32
N VAL A 117 5.53 5.03 0.69
CA VAL A 117 5.76 3.79 -0.03
C VAL A 117 5.20 2.64 0.79
N ASN A 118 4.33 1.84 0.16
CA ASN A 118 3.78 0.64 0.75
C ASN A 118 4.40 -0.59 0.10
N ILE A 119 5.10 -1.40 0.90
CA ILE A 119 5.69 -2.66 0.46
C ILE A 119 4.96 -3.80 1.13
N ILE A 120 4.49 -4.76 0.33
CA ILE A 120 3.95 -6.02 0.85
C ILE A 120 4.91 -7.14 0.52
N ILE A 121 5.20 -7.95 1.52
CA ILE A 121 6.08 -9.12 1.42
C ILE A 121 5.34 -10.35 1.87
N ASN A 122 5.43 -11.41 1.07
CA ASN A 122 5.05 -12.75 1.50
C ASN A 122 6.24 -13.43 2.18
N ALA A 123 6.07 -13.82 3.44
CA ALA A 123 7.10 -14.48 4.26
C ALA A 123 7.02 -16.02 4.22
N ALA A 124 6.18 -16.59 3.36
CA ALA A 124 5.77 -17.99 3.45
C ALA A 124 6.66 -19.01 2.73
N THR A 125 7.96 -18.79 2.60
CA THR A 125 8.86 -19.82 2.06
C THR A 125 10.10 -19.94 2.93
N LYS A 126 10.41 -21.17 3.39
CA LYS A 126 11.76 -21.49 3.87
C LYS A 126 12.73 -21.06 2.77
N GLY A 127 13.52 -20.02 3.05
CA GLY A 127 14.57 -19.55 2.18
C GLY A 127 14.22 -18.44 1.19
N ASN A 128 12.98 -17.91 1.09
CA ASN A 128 12.71 -16.76 0.21
C ASN A 128 11.50 -15.92 0.64
N ALA A 129 11.73 -14.64 0.90
CA ALA A 129 10.70 -13.62 0.95
C ALA A 129 10.70 -12.84 -0.38
N HIS A 130 9.53 -12.36 -0.82
CA HIS A 130 9.38 -11.63 -2.09
C HIS A 130 8.52 -10.38 -1.92
N ILE A 131 8.97 -9.28 -2.52
CA ILE A 131 8.19 -8.05 -2.67
C ILE A 131 7.08 -8.31 -3.71
N ILE A 132 5.83 -8.28 -3.27
CA ILE A 132 4.66 -8.55 -4.13
C ILE A 132 3.91 -7.28 -4.54
N PHE A 133 4.24 -6.16 -3.90
CA PHE A 133 3.69 -4.82 -4.16
C PHE A 133 4.67 -3.77 -3.65
N ASN A 134 4.88 -2.72 -4.45
CA ASN A 134 5.70 -1.55 -4.14
C ASN A 134 5.08 -0.36 -4.88
N GLU A 135 4.14 0.32 -4.23
CA GLU A 135 3.47 1.49 -4.81
C GLU A 135 3.58 2.69 -3.88
N VAL A 136 3.37 3.84 -4.52
CA VAL A 136 3.63 5.15 -3.96
C VAL A 136 2.30 5.90 -3.79
N ASN A 137 2.04 6.41 -2.58
CA ASN A 137 0.84 7.19 -2.26
C ASN A 137 1.15 8.68 -2.38
N TYR A 138 0.50 9.32 -3.36
CA TYR A 138 0.66 10.73 -3.69
C TYR A 138 -0.13 11.66 -2.72
N ASN A 139 0.27 11.72 -1.43
CA ASN A 139 -0.08 12.69 -0.37
C ASN A 139 -0.25 11.98 0.98
N ASP A 140 0.00 12.70 2.08
CA ASP A 140 0.01 12.18 3.46
C ASP A 140 -1.35 11.59 3.91
N ASP A 141 -2.44 11.91 3.21
CA ASP A 141 -3.80 11.45 3.53
C ASP A 141 -4.28 10.25 2.69
N LEU A 142 -3.50 9.78 1.69
CA LEU A 142 -3.96 8.74 0.78
C LEU A 142 -3.78 7.34 1.38
N ALA A 143 -4.89 6.65 1.64
CA ALA A 143 -4.90 5.35 2.30
C ALA A 143 -4.64 4.19 1.33
N THR A 144 -3.81 3.22 1.74
CA THR A 144 -3.80 1.88 1.16
C THR A 144 -4.66 0.98 2.04
N SER A 145 -5.65 0.32 1.45
CA SER A 145 -6.50 -0.64 2.15
C SER A 145 -6.45 -2.00 1.48
N ILE A 146 -6.49 -3.06 2.29
CA ILE A 146 -6.34 -4.43 1.83
C ILE A 146 -7.58 -5.24 2.21
N GLY A 147 -8.05 -6.07 1.29
CA GLY A 147 -9.29 -6.83 1.45
C GLY A 147 -9.25 -8.15 0.72
N ILE A 148 -10.29 -8.95 0.94
CA ILE A 148 -10.58 -10.16 0.20
C ILE A 148 -11.90 -9.97 -0.54
N ASN A 149 -11.95 -10.30 -1.82
CA ASN A 149 -13.21 -10.34 -2.57
C ASN A 149 -13.28 -11.66 -3.32
N LYS A 150 -14.35 -12.44 -3.10
CA LYS A 150 -14.53 -13.77 -3.71
C LYS A 150 -13.30 -14.68 -3.55
N GLY A 151 -12.65 -14.60 -2.38
CA GLY A 151 -11.44 -15.38 -2.08
C GLY A 151 -10.15 -14.85 -2.70
N GLU A 152 -10.18 -13.77 -3.49
CA GLU A 152 -9.00 -13.10 -4.02
C GLU A 152 -8.53 -11.97 -3.10
N LEU A 153 -7.24 -11.97 -2.74
CA LEU A 153 -6.61 -10.85 -2.06
C LEU A 153 -6.47 -9.66 -3.01
N PHE A 154 -6.87 -8.47 -2.55
CA PHE A 154 -6.73 -7.23 -3.30
C PHE A 154 -6.30 -6.06 -2.44
N LEU A 155 -5.81 -5.02 -3.11
CA LEU A 155 -5.49 -3.72 -2.53
C LEU A 155 -6.28 -2.64 -3.25
N LEU A 156 -6.72 -1.67 -2.48
CA LEU A 156 -7.16 -0.38 -2.98
C LEU A 156 -6.12 0.65 -2.57
N ASN A 157 -5.69 1.42 -3.54
CA ASN A 157 -4.78 2.53 -3.35
C ASN A 157 -5.46 3.79 -3.85
N GLN A 158 -5.56 4.81 -3.01
CA GLN A 158 -6.05 6.10 -3.42
C GLN A 158 -4.91 6.87 -4.10
N GLN A 159 -5.18 7.44 -5.28
CA GLN A 159 -4.24 8.28 -6.01
C GLN A 159 -4.98 9.46 -6.64
N ILE A 160 -4.66 10.68 -6.17
CA ILE A 160 -5.19 11.96 -6.67
C ILE A 160 -6.70 11.91 -6.90
N ASP A 161 -7.18 11.64 -8.11
CA ASP A 161 -8.60 11.64 -8.48
C ASP A 161 -9.16 10.24 -8.73
N SER A 162 -8.51 9.21 -8.18
CA SER A 162 -8.86 7.81 -8.42
C SER A 162 -8.60 6.89 -7.23
N VAL A 163 -9.35 5.79 -7.21
CA VAL A 163 -9.07 4.61 -6.41
C VAL A 163 -8.62 3.52 -7.36
N HIS A 164 -7.37 3.12 -7.23
CA HIS A 164 -6.74 2.06 -8.01
C HIS A 164 -6.95 0.71 -7.34
N TYR A 165 -7.42 -0.25 -8.11
CA TYR A 165 -7.58 -1.63 -7.69
C TYR A 165 -6.37 -2.46 -8.12
N PHE A 166 -5.82 -3.23 -7.20
CA PHE A 166 -4.79 -4.22 -7.50
C PHE A 166 -5.21 -5.59 -6.99
N GLY A 167 -5.36 -6.56 -7.90
CA GLY A 167 -5.63 -7.95 -7.53
C GLY A 167 -4.36 -8.78 -7.45
N LEU A 168 -4.27 -9.71 -6.49
CA LEU A 168 -3.16 -10.65 -6.41
C LEU A 168 -3.28 -11.72 -7.52
N LYS A 169 -2.50 -11.59 -8.60
CA LYS A 169 -2.50 -12.50 -9.76
C LYS A 169 -1.10 -13.00 -10.07
N GLY A 170 -0.89 -14.31 -9.99
CA GLY A 170 0.42 -14.93 -10.27
C GLY A 170 1.50 -14.49 -9.28
N GLY A 171 1.16 -14.40 -7.99
CA GLY A 171 2.10 -14.09 -6.91
C GLY A 171 2.45 -12.60 -6.73
N ARG A 172 1.90 -11.70 -7.55
CA ARG A 172 2.09 -10.24 -7.47
C ARG A 172 0.77 -9.49 -7.58
N PHE A 173 0.69 -8.34 -6.95
CA PHE A 173 -0.44 -7.43 -7.13
C PHE A 173 -0.34 -6.75 -8.48
N LYS A 174 -1.41 -6.78 -9.26
CA LYS A 174 -1.48 -6.18 -10.59
C LYS A 174 -2.62 -5.18 -10.66
N TYR A 175 -2.33 -4.00 -11.19
CA TYR A 175 -3.31 -2.97 -11.46
C TYR A 175 -4.42 -3.51 -12.37
N ASP A 176 -5.67 -3.20 -12.01
CA ASP A 176 -6.85 -3.59 -12.75
C ASP A 176 -7.69 -2.35 -13.08
N LYS A 177 -7.53 -1.85 -14.30
CA LYS A 177 -8.21 -0.63 -14.77
C LYS A 177 -9.73 -0.74 -14.70
N ASN A 178 -10.29 -1.92 -14.98
CA ASN A 178 -11.74 -2.11 -15.03
C ASN A 178 -12.37 -2.12 -13.63
N ARG A 179 -11.58 -2.47 -12.62
CA ARG A 179 -11.98 -2.44 -11.21
C ARG A 179 -11.58 -1.16 -10.50
N SER A 180 -10.81 -0.29 -11.15
CA SER A 180 -10.42 1.02 -10.64
C SER A 180 -11.49 2.06 -11.00
N VAL A 181 -11.59 3.13 -10.21
CA VAL A 181 -12.61 4.16 -10.41
C VAL A 181 -12.05 5.55 -10.18
N LYS A 182 -12.63 6.55 -10.86
CA LYS A 182 -12.42 7.95 -10.51
C LYS A 182 -13.14 8.26 -9.20
N CYS A 183 -12.51 8.99 -8.31
CA CYS A 183 -13.09 9.50 -7.08
C CYS A 183 -13.11 11.03 -7.10
N LYS A 184 -13.93 11.60 -6.23
CA LYS A 184 -13.99 13.03 -5.92
C LYS A 184 -13.64 13.24 -4.46
N TYR A 185 -13.53 14.50 -4.06
CA TYR A 185 -13.43 14.89 -2.67
C TYR A 185 -14.58 15.80 -2.31
N ASP A 186 -15.09 15.67 -1.09
CA ASP A 186 -16.00 16.66 -0.53
C ASP A 186 -15.22 17.87 0.02
N SER A 187 -15.95 18.85 0.56
CA SER A 187 -15.35 20.06 1.17
C SER A 187 -14.53 19.79 2.42
N THR A 188 -14.59 18.57 2.98
CA THR A 188 -13.81 18.11 4.13
C THR A 188 -12.68 17.15 3.72
N TYR A 189 -12.38 17.07 2.43
CA TYR A 189 -11.37 16.18 1.84
C TYR A 189 -11.65 14.68 2.02
N LYS A 190 -12.90 14.28 2.29
CA LYS A 190 -13.28 12.86 2.28
C LYS A 190 -13.30 12.33 0.86
N VAL A 191 -12.81 11.11 0.69
CA VAL A 191 -12.89 10.40 -0.60
C VAL A 191 -14.33 10.06 -0.90
N CYS A 192 -14.81 10.44 -2.07
CA CYS A 192 -16.13 10.07 -2.57
C CYS A 192 -16.01 9.23 -3.82
N VAL A 193 -16.68 8.07 -3.84
CA VAL A 193 -16.66 7.10 -4.95
C VAL A 193 -18.07 6.98 -5.54
N PRO A 194 -18.22 6.52 -6.81
CA PRO A 194 -19.54 6.29 -7.38
C PRO A 194 -20.39 5.35 -6.51
N ILE A 195 -21.67 5.66 -6.36
CA ILE A 195 -22.61 4.79 -5.64
C ILE A 195 -22.57 3.39 -6.27
N GLY A 196 -22.55 2.37 -5.42
CA GLY A 196 -22.43 0.96 -5.81
C GLY A 196 -21.00 0.46 -6.00
N TYR A 197 -19.98 1.33 -6.00
CA TYR A 197 -18.59 0.89 -6.02
C TYR A 197 -18.22 0.26 -4.66
N CYS A 198 -18.00 -1.06 -4.66
CA CYS A 198 -17.65 -1.87 -3.49
C CYS A 198 -16.91 -3.14 -3.94
N TRP A 199 -16.05 -3.66 -3.08
CA TRP A 199 -15.19 -4.82 -3.34
C TRP A 199 -15.17 -5.78 -2.18
#